data_AF-A0A950E2E9-F1
#
_entry.id   AF-A0A950E2E9-F1
#
_cell.length_a   1.000
_cell.length_b   1.000
_cell.length_c   1.000
_cell.angle_alpha   90.00
_cell.angle_beta   90.00
_cell.angle_gamma   90.00
#
_symmetry.space_group_name_H-M   'P 1'
#
loop_
_entity.id
_entity.type
_entity.pdbx_description
1 polymer ?
#
loop_
_entity_poly.entity_id
_entity_poly.type
_entity_poly.pdbx_seq_one_letter_code
_entity_poly.pdbx_strand_id
1 'polypeptide(L)'
;MGTHTDGWNTRALVARHKVAALAGLVTIALLLVIVVGGILTSRPVVVSDSTSCTTWGSANQTQQAAYARRYVSEHGPLPGGVTDPAKIVAAINAGCATANVNDVEDQVNVVQAIRG
;
A
#
# COMPACT_ATOMS: atom_id res chain seq x y z
N MET A 1 -35.39 -47.45 -3.53
CA MET A 1 -34.39 -46.42 -3.19
C MET A 1 -34.66 -45.20 -4.06
N GLY A 2 -35.30 -44.17 -3.52
CA GLY A 2 -35.50 -42.89 -4.21
C GLY A 2 -34.60 -41.84 -3.56
N THR A 3 -33.67 -41.26 -4.31
CA THR A 3 -32.77 -40.22 -3.84
C THR A 3 -33.50 -38.87 -3.88
N HIS A 4 -33.93 -38.37 -2.73
CA HIS A 4 -34.35 -36.97 -2.58
C HIS A 4 -33.10 -36.09 -2.73
N THR A 5 -32.91 -35.49 -3.91
CA THR A 5 -32.05 -34.32 -4.03
C THR A 5 -32.88 -33.10 -3.67
N ASP A 6 -32.90 -32.77 -2.38
CA ASP A 6 -33.33 -31.45 -1.92
C ASP A 6 -32.30 -30.43 -2.44
N GLY A 7 -32.50 -30.01 -3.68
CA GLY A 7 -31.70 -28.99 -4.33
C GLY A 7 -31.90 -27.68 -3.56
N TRP A 8 -30.89 -27.27 -2.82
CA TRP A 8 -30.78 -25.93 -2.24
C TRP A 8 -30.98 -24.88 -3.34
N ASN A 9 -32.21 -24.37 -3.45
CA ASN A 9 -32.59 -23.48 -4.53
C ASN A 9 -32.45 -22.04 -4.02
N THR A 10 -31.25 -21.47 -4.15
CA THR A 10 -30.92 -20.07 -3.79
C THR A 10 -31.95 -19.07 -4.35
N ARG A 11 -32.54 -19.39 -5.51
CA ARG A 11 -33.62 -18.62 -6.15
C ARG A 11 -34.89 -18.54 -5.28
N ALA A 12 -35.27 -19.60 -4.57
CA ALA A 12 -36.46 -19.62 -3.72
C ALA A 12 -36.26 -18.78 -2.43
N LEU A 13 -35.04 -18.77 -1.90
CA LEU A 13 -34.66 -17.99 -0.71
C LEU A 13 -34.62 -16.48 -1.04
N VAL A 14 -34.02 -16.11 -2.18
CA VAL A 14 -34.02 -14.72 -2.69
C VAL A 14 -35.43 -14.23 -3.00
N ALA A 15 -36.29 -15.08 -3.56
CA ALA A 15 -37.67 -14.71 -3.89
C ALA A 15 -38.54 -14.39 -2.66
N ARG A 16 -38.28 -15.04 -1.52
CA ARG A 16 -38.98 -14.78 -0.26
C ARG A 16 -38.40 -13.61 0.52
N HIS A 17 -37.12 -13.28 0.34
CA HIS A 17 -36.42 -12.24 1.12
C HIS A 17 -35.80 -11.18 0.21
N LYS A 18 -36.53 -10.78 -0.84
CA LYS A 18 -36.07 -9.82 -1.86
C LYS A 18 -35.53 -8.52 -1.26
N VAL A 19 -36.16 -8.03 -0.18
CA VAL A 19 -35.72 -6.82 0.53
C VAL A 19 -34.38 -7.02 1.24
N ALA A 20 -34.16 -8.17 1.88
CA ALA A 20 -32.90 -8.49 2.52
C ALA A 20 -31.78 -8.74 1.50
N ALA A 21 -32.10 -9.37 0.37
CA ALA A 21 -31.16 -9.56 -0.74
C ALA A 21 -30.75 -8.22 -1.37
N LEU A 22 -31.70 -7.30 -1.56
CA LEU A 22 -31.43 -5.94 -2.02
C LEU A 22 -30.60 -5.16 -1.01
N ALA A 23 -30.93 -5.22 0.28
CA ALA A 23 -30.15 -4.57 1.34
C ALA A 23 -28.70 -5.09 1.38
N GLY A 24 -28.50 -6.40 1.21
CA GLY A 24 -27.18 -7.01 1.09
C GLY A 24 -26.39 -6.48 -0.10
N LEU A 25 -27.00 -6.42 -1.29
CA LEU A 25 -26.36 -5.87 -2.48
C LEU A 25 -25.98 -4.40 -2.34
N VAL A 26 -26.88 -3.58 -1.76
CA VAL A 26 -26.62 -2.16 -1.50
C VAL A 26 -25.45 -2.01 -0.52
N THR A 27 -25.39 -2.85 0.51
CA THR A 27 -24.29 -2.82 1.50
C THR A 27 -22.96 -3.18 0.86
N ILE A 28 -22.92 -4.22 0.02
CA ILE A 28 -21.72 -4.62 -0.73
C ILE A 28 -21.28 -3.50 -1.69
N ALA A 29 -22.23 -2.87 -2.39
CA ALA A 29 -21.94 -1.76 -3.28
C ALA A 29 -21.35 -0.55 -2.52
N LEU A 30 -21.91 -0.21 -1.35
CA LEU A 30 -21.39 0.84 -0.48
C LEU A 30 -19.97 0.54 0.01
N LEU A 31 -19.71 -0.70 0.43
CA LEU A 31 -18.37 -1.12 0.84
C LEU A 31 -17.36 -0.98 -0.32
N LEU A 32 -17.75 -1.37 -1.53
CA LEU A 32 -16.90 -1.20 -2.72
C LEU A 32 -16.62 0.28 -3.00
N VAL A 33 -17.62 1.15 -2.90
CA VAL A 33 -17.43 2.60 -3.08
C VAL A 33 -16.48 3.18 -2.02
N ILE A 34 -16.56 2.74 -0.77
CA ILE A 34 -15.65 3.19 0.29
C ILE A 34 -14.21 2.73 0.02
N VAL A 35 -14.02 1.46 -0.36
CA VAL A 35 -12.70 0.89 -0.65
C VAL A 35 -12.09 1.55 -1.89
N VAL A 36 -12.83 1.63 -2.99
CA VAL A 36 -12.37 2.25 -4.24
C VAL A 36 -12.18 3.75 -4.06
N GLY A 37 -13.09 4.41 -3.35
CA GLY A 37 -12.99 5.81 -2.97
C GLY A 37 -11.72 6.09 -2.19
N GLY A 38 -11.41 5.30 -1.16
CA GLY A 38 -10.17 5.42 -0.39
C GLY A 38 -8.91 5.26 -1.24
N ILE A 39 -8.92 4.36 -2.21
CA ILE A 39 -7.81 4.18 -3.17
C ILE A 39 -7.67 5.41 -4.08
N LEU A 40 -8.77 5.98 -4.58
CA LEU A 40 -8.77 7.12 -5.49
C LEU A 40 -8.52 8.47 -4.79
N THR A 41 -8.93 8.63 -3.54
CA THR A 41 -8.75 9.87 -2.75
C THR A 41 -7.41 9.92 -2.03
N SER A 42 -6.69 8.80 -1.94
CA SER A 42 -5.31 8.79 -1.50
C SER A 42 -4.47 9.49 -2.57
N ARG A 43 -4.38 10.82 -2.48
CA ARG A 43 -3.31 11.57 -3.16
C ARG A 43 -2.04 10.78 -2.86
N PRO A 44 -1.30 10.29 -3.88
CA PRO A 44 -0.09 9.55 -3.60
C PRO A 44 0.76 10.48 -2.75
N VAL A 45 1.06 10.07 -1.52
CA VAL A 45 2.14 10.69 -0.76
C VAL A 45 3.37 10.41 -1.61
N VAL A 46 3.71 11.39 -2.45
CA VAL A 46 4.83 11.28 -3.36
C VAL A 46 6.05 11.41 -2.47
N VAL A 47 6.67 10.27 -2.18
CA VAL A 47 7.97 10.28 -1.52
C VAL A 47 8.92 11.09 -2.41
N SER A 48 9.60 12.03 -1.78
CA SER A 48 10.55 12.96 -2.35
C SER A 48 11.83 12.94 -1.53
N ASP A 49 12.88 13.57 -2.04
CA ASP A 49 14.18 13.57 -1.39
C ASP A 49 14.15 14.19 0.02
N SER A 50 13.22 15.12 0.25
CA SER A 50 12.96 15.77 1.54
C SER A 50 11.99 15.00 2.44
N THR A 51 11.48 13.84 2.02
CA THR A 51 10.59 13.02 2.83
C THR A 51 11.34 12.52 4.06
N SER A 52 10.81 12.78 5.26
CA SER A 52 11.40 12.31 6.53
C SER A 52 11.36 10.79 6.64
N CYS A 53 12.23 10.22 7.48
CA CYS A 53 12.23 8.78 7.75
C CYS A 53 10.91 8.30 8.36
N THR A 54 10.25 9.11 9.16
CA THR A 54 8.89 8.83 9.69
C THR A 54 7.86 8.71 8.58
N THR A 55 7.88 9.67 7.64
CA THR A 55 6.94 9.66 6.50
C THR A 55 7.26 8.50 5.55
N TRP A 56 8.54 8.20 5.35
CA TRP A 56 9.00 7.04 4.58
C TRP A 56 8.50 5.71 5.16
N GLY A 57 8.55 5.54 6.48
CA GLY A 57 8.04 4.36 7.17
C GLY A 57 6.53 4.13 6.99
N SER A 58 5.77 5.22 6.76
CA SER A 58 4.34 5.14 6.44
C SER A 58 4.02 4.94 4.95
N ALA A 59 5.01 5.09 4.07
CA ALA A 59 4.85 4.90 2.64
C ALA A 59 4.69 3.40 2.30
N ASN A 60 3.81 3.08 1.36
CA ASN A 60 3.62 1.70 0.92
C ASN A 60 4.74 1.25 -0.05
N GLN A 61 4.84 -0.06 -0.29
CA GLN A 61 5.89 -0.64 -1.16
C GLN A 61 5.88 -0.05 -2.58
N THR A 62 4.72 0.31 -3.13
CA THR A 62 4.64 0.89 -4.48
C THR A 62 5.25 2.28 -4.51
N GLN A 63 5.01 3.09 -3.49
CA GLN A 63 5.60 4.42 -3.33
C GLN A 63 7.12 4.35 -3.12
N GLN A 64 7.57 3.44 -2.24
CA GLN A 64 9.00 3.23 -1.98
C GLN A 64 9.75 2.78 -3.25
N ALA A 65 9.18 1.83 -4.01
CA ALA A 65 9.77 1.37 -5.26
C ALA A 65 9.76 2.44 -6.36
N ALA A 66 8.71 3.27 -6.44
CA ALA A 66 8.64 4.39 -7.36
C ALA A 66 9.73 5.43 -7.06
N TYR A 67 9.90 5.78 -5.78
CA TYR A 67 10.99 6.65 -5.34
C TYR A 67 12.35 6.06 -5.67
N ALA A 68 12.60 4.79 -5.35
CA ALA A 68 13.90 4.16 -5.58
C ALA A 68 14.30 4.14 -7.06
N ARG A 69 13.36 3.92 -7.98
CA ARG A 69 13.60 4.06 -9.42
C ARG A 69 13.96 5.49 -9.82
N ARG A 70 13.22 6.47 -9.28
CA ARG A 70 13.49 7.89 -9.54
C ARG A 70 14.85 8.32 -8.99
N TYR A 71 15.21 7.85 -7.80
CA TYR A 71 16.50 8.11 -7.17
C TYR A 71 17.67 7.71 -8.08
N VAL A 72 17.64 6.52 -8.69
CA VAL A 72 18.70 6.09 -9.62
C VAL A 72 18.80 7.01 -10.83
N SER A 73 17.66 7.45 -11.38
CA SER A 73 17.66 8.35 -12.53
C SER A 73 18.18 9.75 -12.21
N GLU A 74 17.97 10.24 -10.98
CA GLU A 74 18.31 11.61 -10.57
C GLU A 74 19.70 11.71 -9.93
N HIS A 75 20.10 10.72 -9.13
CA HIS A 75 21.32 10.73 -8.32
C HIS A 75 22.36 9.71 -8.77
N GLY A 76 22.00 8.80 -9.67
CA GLY A 76 22.85 7.71 -10.12
C GLY A 76 22.85 6.50 -9.17
N PRO A 77 23.71 5.50 -9.44
CA PRO A 77 23.81 4.30 -8.62
C PRO A 77 24.40 4.58 -7.24
N LEU A 78 24.00 3.77 -6.27
CA LEU A 78 24.65 3.73 -4.95
C LEU A 78 26.11 3.21 -5.04
N PRO A 79 26.92 3.41 -3.99
CA PRO A 79 28.26 2.82 -3.90
C PRO A 79 28.25 1.33 -4.25
N GLY A 80 29.21 0.90 -5.06
CA GLY A 80 29.25 -0.45 -5.61
C GLY A 80 28.37 -0.67 -6.85
N GLY A 81 27.82 0.39 -7.46
CA GLY A 81 27.08 0.32 -8.72
C GLY A 81 25.65 -0.20 -8.57
N VAL A 82 25.06 -0.10 -7.37
CA VAL A 82 23.74 -0.64 -7.09
C VAL A 82 22.66 0.26 -7.69
N THR A 83 21.88 -0.30 -8.61
CA THR A 83 20.72 0.35 -9.27
C THR A 83 19.40 -0.36 -8.99
N ASP A 84 19.43 -1.50 -8.31
CA ASP A 84 18.23 -2.27 -7.98
C ASP A 84 17.34 -1.48 -7.00
N PRO A 85 16.09 -1.17 -7.38
CA PRO A 85 15.16 -0.45 -6.51
C PRO A 85 14.98 -1.12 -5.14
N ALA A 86 14.98 -2.46 -5.07
CA ALA A 86 14.82 -3.18 -3.81
C ALA A 86 16.01 -2.94 -2.86
N LYS A 87 17.23 -2.88 -3.40
CA LYS A 87 18.44 -2.59 -2.62
C LYS A 87 18.51 -1.14 -2.16
N ILE A 88 18.00 -0.22 -2.98
CA ILE A 88 17.90 1.20 -2.62
C ILE A 88 16.90 1.39 -1.48
N VAL A 89 15.72 0.77 -1.56
CA VAL A 89 14.74 0.74 -0.47
C VAL A 89 15.38 0.17 0.80
N ALA A 90 16.12 -0.93 0.70
CA ALA A 90 16.81 -1.53 1.84
C ALA A 90 17.86 -0.59 2.45
N ALA A 91 18.61 0.15 1.64
CA ALA A 91 19.59 1.12 2.11
C ALA A 91 18.92 2.31 2.84
N ILE A 92 17.81 2.84 2.32
CA ILE A 92 17.03 3.88 2.99
C ILE A 92 16.48 3.35 4.32
N ASN A 93 15.92 2.14 4.33
CA ASN A 93 15.42 1.51 5.54
C ASN A 93 16.51 1.35 6.61
N ALA A 94 17.73 0.96 6.20
CA ALA A 94 18.86 0.86 7.11
C ALA A 94 19.24 2.22 7.72
N GLY A 95 19.36 3.27 6.89
CA GLY A 95 19.66 4.62 7.37
C GLY A 95 18.57 5.20 8.25
N CYS A 96 17.30 4.98 7.89
CA CYS A 96 16.17 5.40 8.71
C CYS A 96 16.06 4.62 10.01
N ALA A 97 16.43 3.34 10.03
CA ALA A 97 16.54 2.58 11.28
C ALA A 97 17.61 3.18 12.19
N THR A 98 18.76 3.61 11.66
CA THR A 98 19.78 4.32 12.42
C THR A 98 19.26 5.67 12.94
N ALA A 99 18.52 6.43 12.14
CA ALA A 99 17.92 7.69 12.60
C ALA A 99 16.91 7.48 13.73
N ASN A 100 16.07 6.44 13.62
CA ASN A 100 15.08 6.06 14.64
C ASN A 100 15.74 5.58 15.95
N VAL A 101 16.89 4.93 15.89
CA VAL A 101 17.65 4.56 17.11
C VAL A 101 18.18 5.79 17.85
N ASN A 102 18.34 6.92 17.15
CA ASN A 102 18.87 8.17 17.70
C ASN A 102 17.77 9.22 17.97
N ASP A 103 16.47 8.86 17.87
CA ASP A 103 15.32 9.78 18.00
C ASP A 103 15.40 11.04 17.09
N VAL A 104 15.91 10.86 15.86
CA VAL A 104 16.06 11.95 14.87
C VAL A 104 15.41 11.62 13.52
N GLU A 105 14.52 10.63 13.46
CA GLU A 105 13.83 10.19 12.24
C GLU A 105 13.00 11.28 11.56
N ASP A 106 12.51 12.27 12.31
CA ASP A 106 11.81 13.44 11.77
C ASP A 106 12.75 14.48 11.15
N GLN A 107 14.03 14.45 11.54
CA GLN A 107 15.07 15.40 11.09
C GLN A 107 15.88 14.86 9.91
N VAL A 108 15.93 13.53 9.75
CA VAL A 108 16.63 12.84 8.68
C VAL A 108 15.68 12.54 7.54
N ASN A 109 16.02 13.03 6.34
CA ASN A 109 15.29 12.69 5.12
C ASN A 109 15.87 11.44 4.43
N VAL A 110 15.11 10.89 3.49
CA VAL A 110 15.48 9.65 2.76
C VAL A 110 16.81 9.74 2.01
N VAL A 111 17.22 10.92 1.53
CA VAL A 111 18.53 11.09 0.85
C VAL A 111 19.67 11.18 1.86
N GLN A 112 19.46 11.79 3.01
CA GLN A 112 20.43 11.78 4.11
C GLN A 112 20.59 10.35 4.64
N ALA A 113 19.49 9.63 4.87
CA ALA A 113 19.50 8.26 5.34
C ALA A 113 20.31 7.32 4.45
N ILE A 114 20.21 7.46 3.12
CA ILE A 114 20.92 6.58 2.18
C ILE A 114 22.40 6.96 1.98
N ARG A 115 22.79 8.20 2.32
CA ARG A 115 24.15 8.72 2.13
C ARG A 115 25.03 8.56 3.36
N GLY A 116 24.46 8.40 4.55
CA GLY A 116 25.18 8.28 5.82
C GLY A 116 25.54 9.65 6.37
#